data_AF-A0A7Y2E7N3-F1
#
_entry.id   AF-A0A7Y2E7N3-F1
#
_cell.length_a   1.000
_cell.length_b   1.000
_cell.length_c   1.000
_cell.angle_alpha   90.00
_cell.angle_beta   90.00
_cell.angle_gamma   90.00
#
_symmetry.space_group_name_H-M   'P 1'
#
loop_
_entity.id
_entity.type
_entity.pdbx_description
1 polymer ?
#
loop_
_entity_poly.entity_id
_entity_poly.type
_entity_poly.pdbx_seq_one_letter_code
_entity_poly.pdbx_strand_id
1 'polypeptide(L)'
;TGWYEARTVAVFVDESERVTARQMQTWASQFDSWAICDTACFHLFDRTAFAWEKVHAWAEAKKEFVRRGSYALLWALSVHDKSATDAKFKDALKLIEQASPDDRPLVTKGMDMALRAVGKRSKGLNAAAIGTAKKLSKSEASSLAWVGKHALKELQSTKVQGKWSC
;
A
#
# COMPACT_ATOMS: atom_id res chain seq x y z
N THR A 1 25.29 -4.62 5.51
CA THR A 1 25.73 -5.28 4.27
C THR A 1 25.00 -4.60 3.11
N GLY A 2 25.72 -4.17 2.07
CA GLY A 2 25.09 -3.50 0.90
C GLY A 2 24.47 -4.45 -0.12
N TRP A 3 24.45 -5.76 0.19
CA TRP A 3 24.07 -6.83 -0.73
C TRP A 3 22.57 -7.06 -0.72
N TYR A 4 21.96 -7.06 -1.91
CA TYR A 4 20.52 -7.22 -2.12
C TYR A 4 19.99 -8.53 -1.51
N GLU A 5 20.69 -9.64 -1.75
CA GLU A 5 20.32 -10.98 -1.32
C GLU A 5 20.38 -11.09 0.21
N ALA A 6 21.44 -10.57 0.83
CA ALA A 6 21.59 -10.59 2.29
C ALA A 6 20.47 -9.81 2.98
N ARG A 7 20.05 -8.67 2.42
CA ARG A 7 18.92 -7.87 2.93
C ARG A 7 17.59 -8.60 2.75
N THR A 8 17.43 -9.30 1.63
CA THR A 8 16.24 -10.11 1.37
C THR A 8 16.16 -11.30 2.33
N VAL A 9 17.26 -12.01 2.56
CA VAL A 9 17.34 -13.09 3.56
C VAL A 9 17.03 -12.54 4.95
N ALA A 10 17.58 -11.37 5.31
CA ALA A 10 17.28 -10.73 6.60
C ALA A 10 15.77 -10.53 6.81
N VAL A 11 15.03 -10.10 5.78
CA VAL A 11 13.56 -9.98 5.85
C VAL A 11 12.88 -11.32 6.16
N PHE A 12 13.37 -12.42 5.59
CA PHE A 12 12.75 -13.73 5.75
C PHE A 12 13.05 -14.42 7.09
N VAL A 13 14.20 -14.12 7.69
CA VAL A 13 14.63 -14.78 8.94
C VAL A 13 14.34 -13.96 10.19
N ASP A 14 14.04 -12.67 10.05
CA ASP A 14 13.74 -11.82 11.20
C ASP A 14 12.34 -12.12 11.78
N GLU A 15 12.20 -11.90 13.08
CA GLU A 15 11.01 -12.24 13.84
C GLU A 15 10.14 -10.99 14.00
N SER A 16 8.98 -10.94 13.34
CA SER A 16 8.11 -9.75 13.30
C SER A 16 7.74 -9.18 14.68
N GLU A 17 7.69 -10.02 15.71
CA GLU A 17 7.39 -9.64 17.11
C GLU A 17 8.55 -8.88 17.77
N ARG A 18 9.78 -9.02 17.26
CA ARG A 18 11.00 -8.37 17.77
C ARG A 18 11.42 -7.17 16.93
N VAL A 19 10.84 -7.00 15.74
CA VAL A 19 11.08 -5.83 14.89
C VAL A 19 10.61 -4.56 15.59
N THR A 20 11.48 -3.56 15.66
CA THR A 20 11.15 -2.27 16.28
C THR A 20 10.72 -1.23 15.23
N ALA A 21 9.94 -0.23 15.64
CA ALA A 21 9.60 0.92 14.79
C ALA A 21 10.85 1.63 14.24
N ARG A 22 11.94 1.71 15.03
CA ARG A 22 13.23 2.27 14.61
C ARG A 22 13.92 1.42 13.55
N GLN A 23 13.84 0.10 13.67
CA GLN A 23 14.38 -0.80 12.66
C GLN A 23 13.64 -0.64 11.33
N MET A 24 12.30 -0.63 11.34
CA MET A 24 11.50 -0.38 10.14
C MET A 24 11.90 0.93 9.47
N GLN A 25 12.04 2.01 10.25
CA GLN A 25 12.45 3.31 9.72
C GLN A 25 13.86 3.27 9.12
N THR A 26 14.81 2.62 9.80
CA THR A 26 16.18 2.45 9.31
C THR A 26 16.18 1.70 7.98
N TRP A 27 15.51 0.56 7.91
CA TRP A 27 15.44 -0.27 6.70
C TRP A 27 14.76 0.47 5.56
N ALA A 28 13.62 1.11 5.81
CA ALA A 28 12.90 1.89 4.82
C ALA A 28 13.76 3.02 4.24
N SER A 29 14.56 3.69 5.09
CA SER A 29 15.44 4.78 4.66
C SER A 29 16.60 4.35 3.75
N GLN A 30 16.89 3.04 3.74
CA GLN A 30 17.96 2.39 2.99
C GLN A 30 17.44 1.59 1.78
N PHE A 31 16.12 1.50 1.57
CA PHE A 31 15.60 0.88 0.36
C PHE A 31 16.07 1.64 -0.88
N ASP A 32 16.54 0.86 -1.85
CA ASP A 32 17.08 1.26 -3.15
C ASP A 32 16.44 0.45 -4.30
N SER A 33 15.54 -0.48 -3.97
CA SER A 33 14.82 -1.32 -4.91
C SER A 33 13.39 -1.53 -4.43
N TRP A 34 12.45 -1.49 -5.37
CA TRP A 34 11.05 -1.80 -5.12
C TRP A 34 10.89 -3.24 -4.63
N ALA A 35 11.76 -4.16 -5.05
CA ALA A 35 11.65 -5.57 -4.71
C ALA A 35 12.00 -5.83 -3.23
N ILE A 36 13.04 -5.18 -2.68
CA ILE A 36 13.35 -5.25 -1.24
C ILE A 36 12.23 -4.57 -0.43
N CYS A 37 11.79 -3.39 -0.88
CA CYS A 37 10.71 -2.64 -0.24
C CYS A 37 9.45 -3.51 -0.10
N ASP A 38 8.98 -4.07 -1.21
CA ASP A 38 7.76 -4.89 -1.23
C ASP A 38 7.96 -6.20 -0.46
N THR A 39 9.12 -6.85 -0.57
CA THR A 39 9.43 -8.07 0.20
C THR A 39 9.37 -7.80 1.70
N ALA A 40 10.01 -6.74 2.18
CA ALA A 40 9.96 -6.32 3.58
C ALA A 40 8.52 -6.03 4.03
N CYS A 41 7.74 -5.33 3.20
CA CYS A 41 6.34 -5.01 3.49
C CYS A 41 5.45 -6.28 3.61
N PHE A 42 5.61 -7.24 2.71
CA PHE A 42 4.74 -8.42 2.60
C PHE A 42 5.14 -9.59 3.49
N HIS A 43 6.41 -9.71 3.86
CA HIS A 43 6.92 -10.85 4.62
C HIS A 43 7.20 -10.55 6.09
N LEU A 44 7.45 -9.29 6.45
CA LEU A 44 7.86 -8.94 7.81
C LEU A 44 7.02 -7.80 8.38
N PHE A 45 7.01 -6.64 7.73
CA PHE A 45 6.49 -5.40 8.31
C PHE A 45 4.99 -5.39 8.57
N ASP A 46 4.19 -6.04 7.73
CA ASP A 46 2.74 -6.15 7.90
C ASP A 46 2.30 -6.96 9.11
N ARG A 47 3.19 -7.78 9.67
CA ARG A 47 2.97 -8.58 10.88
C ARG A 47 3.43 -7.86 12.16
N THR A 48 4.05 -6.70 12.04
CA THR A 48 4.53 -5.92 13.19
C THR A 48 3.40 -5.11 13.82
N ALA A 49 3.51 -4.81 15.12
CA ALA A 49 2.57 -3.94 15.83
C ALA A 49 2.54 -2.49 15.28
N PHE A 50 3.56 -2.09 14.51
CA PHE A 50 3.74 -0.74 13.98
C PHE A 50 3.25 -0.57 12.54
N ALA A 51 2.77 -1.64 11.90
CA ALA A 51 2.47 -1.66 10.47
C ALA A 51 1.53 -0.52 10.04
N TRP A 52 0.37 -0.41 10.73
CA TRP A 52 -0.61 0.63 10.45
C TRP A 52 -0.07 2.03 10.70
N GLU A 53 0.68 2.26 11.79
CA GLU A 53 1.34 3.55 12.05
C GLU A 53 2.28 3.93 10.90
N LYS A 54 3.07 2.98 10.39
CA LYS A 54 4.00 3.24 9.28
C LYS A 54 3.32 3.49 7.95
N VAL A 55 2.15 2.91 7.69
CA VAL A 55 1.33 3.30 6.52
C VAL A 55 1.07 4.81 6.54
N HIS A 56 0.62 5.36 7.67
CA HIS A 56 0.36 6.80 7.78
C HIS A 56 1.64 7.62 7.72
N ALA A 57 2.64 7.27 8.53
CA ALA A 57 3.87 8.05 8.66
C ALA A 57 4.68 8.14 7.36
N TRP A 58 4.63 7.11 6.51
CA TRP A 58 5.42 7.07 5.28
C TRP A 58 4.71 7.66 4.06
N ALA A 59 3.39 7.90 4.11
CA ALA A 59 2.61 8.35 2.94
C ALA A 59 3.05 9.70 2.37
N GLU A 60 3.64 10.56 3.21
CA GLU A 60 4.14 11.90 2.85
C GLU A 60 5.68 11.95 2.71
N ALA A 61 6.35 10.81 2.79
CA ALA A 61 7.81 10.77 2.76
C ALA A 61 8.37 11.30 1.44
N LYS A 62 9.38 12.18 1.51
CA LYS A 62 10.05 12.70 0.31
C LYS A 62 10.86 11.63 -0.40
N LYS A 63 11.45 10.67 0.33
CA LYS A 63 12.22 9.56 -0.25
C LYS A 63 11.28 8.57 -0.95
N GLU A 64 11.60 8.24 -2.21
CA GLU A 64 10.75 7.43 -3.10
C GLU A 64 10.35 6.10 -2.47
N PHE A 65 11.32 5.29 -2.03
CA PHE A 65 11.03 3.96 -1.49
C PHE A 65 10.38 3.98 -0.12
N VAL A 66 10.59 5.03 0.69
CA VAL A 66 9.85 5.20 1.95
C VAL A 66 8.38 5.45 1.61
N ARG A 67 8.10 6.37 0.67
CA ARG A 67 6.73 6.67 0.24
C ARG A 67 6.05 5.48 -0.42
N ARG A 68 6.76 4.77 -1.30
CA ARG A 68 6.29 3.49 -1.85
C ARG A 68 5.99 2.49 -0.74
N GLY A 69 6.85 2.41 0.27
CA GLY A 69 6.71 1.54 1.44
C GLY A 69 5.37 1.72 2.15
N SER A 70 4.85 2.95 2.26
CA SER A 70 3.49 3.19 2.78
C SER A 70 2.44 2.39 2.01
N TYR A 71 2.44 2.54 0.67
CA TYR A 71 1.43 1.91 -0.17
C TYR A 71 1.64 0.40 -0.32
N ALA A 72 2.89 -0.06 -0.39
CA ALA A 72 3.22 -1.49 -0.38
C ALA A 72 2.79 -2.16 0.93
N LEU A 73 2.99 -1.50 2.06
CA LEU A 73 2.55 -1.99 3.37
C LEU A 73 1.03 -1.99 3.50
N LEU A 74 0.34 -0.96 3.03
CA LEU A 74 -1.13 -0.95 2.97
C LEU A 74 -1.67 -2.08 2.08
N TRP A 75 -1.00 -2.34 0.95
CA TRP A 75 -1.34 -3.47 0.09
C TRP A 75 -1.15 -4.79 0.84
N ALA A 76 0.01 -5.03 1.47
CA ALA A 76 0.25 -6.23 2.28
C ALA A 76 -0.81 -6.43 3.36
N LEU A 77 -1.12 -5.40 4.14
CA LEU A 77 -2.15 -5.42 5.19
C LEU A 77 -3.54 -5.78 4.63
N SER A 78 -3.91 -5.28 3.45
CA SER A 78 -5.19 -5.64 2.82
C SER A 78 -5.32 -7.14 2.54
N VAL A 79 -4.19 -7.81 2.27
CA VAL A 79 -4.11 -9.24 2.00
C VAL A 79 -3.98 -10.05 3.29
N HIS A 80 -3.11 -9.66 4.22
CA HIS A 80 -2.71 -10.51 5.35
C HIS A 80 -3.37 -10.17 6.69
N ASP A 81 -3.67 -8.90 6.98
CA ASP A 81 -4.32 -8.52 8.24
C ASP A 81 -5.81 -8.87 8.17
N LYS A 82 -6.17 -10.10 8.53
CA LYS A 82 -7.56 -10.57 8.55
C LYS A 82 -8.37 -9.99 9.72
N SER A 83 -7.70 -9.45 10.73
CA SER A 83 -8.32 -8.89 11.93
C SER A 83 -8.76 -7.43 11.74
N ALA A 84 -8.11 -6.68 10.85
CA ALA A 84 -8.44 -5.29 10.59
C ALA A 84 -9.87 -5.13 10.04
N THR A 85 -10.59 -4.19 10.66
CA THR A 85 -11.93 -3.79 10.27
C THR A 85 -11.90 -2.95 8.99
N ASP A 86 -13.02 -2.94 8.26
CA ASP A 86 -13.22 -2.05 7.11
C ASP A 86 -12.98 -0.57 7.46
N ALA A 87 -13.19 -0.16 8.72
CA ALA A 87 -12.93 1.21 9.16
C ALA A 87 -11.46 1.60 9.01
N LYS A 88 -10.52 0.75 9.45
CA LYS A 88 -9.08 1.01 9.31
C LYS A 88 -8.67 1.19 7.83
N PHE A 89 -9.20 0.35 6.96
CA PHE A 89 -8.93 0.46 5.52
C PHE A 89 -9.57 1.71 4.90
N LYS A 90 -10.78 2.09 5.31
CA LYS A 90 -11.41 3.35 4.86
C LYS A 90 -10.59 4.57 5.29
N ASP A 91 -10.01 4.56 6.47
CA ASP A 91 -9.12 5.63 6.91
C ASP A 91 -7.83 5.67 6.09
N ALA A 92 -7.25 4.52 5.76
CA ALA A 92 -6.10 4.46 4.86
C ALA A 92 -6.43 4.87 3.41
N LEU A 93 -7.66 4.66 2.93
CA LEU A 93 -8.10 5.17 1.63
C LEU A 93 -8.10 6.70 1.57
N LYS A 94 -8.35 7.39 2.69
CA LYS A 94 -8.25 8.86 2.76
C LYS A 94 -6.82 9.33 2.47
N LEU A 95 -5.80 8.57 2.86
CA LEU A 95 -4.40 8.88 2.52
C LEU A 95 -4.15 8.85 1.02
N ILE A 96 -4.76 7.90 0.31
CA ILE A 96 -4.66 7.80 -1.15
C ILE A 96 -5.45 8.93 -1.82
N GLU A 97 -6.64 9.24 -1.30
CA GLU A 97 -7.48 10.33 -1.79
C GLU A 97 -6.79 11.71 -1.67
N GLN A 98 -6.11 11.94 -0.55
CA GLN A 98 -5.46 13.22 -0.21
C GLN A 98 -3.97 13.27 -0.60
N ALA A 99 -3.46 12.21 -1.24
CA ALA A 99 -2.05 12.15 -1.59
C ALA A 99 -1.66 13.30 -2.54
N SER A 100 -0.60 14.03 -2.19
CA SER A 100 0.01 14.95 -3.15
C SER A 100 0.44 14.20 -4.41
N PRO A 101 0.28 14.79 -5.61
CA PRO A 101 0.74 14.20 -6.86
C PRO A 101 2.18 13.68 -6.75
N ASP A 102 2.45 12.56 -7.41
CA ASP A 102 3.77 11.95 -7.45
C ASP A 102 3.97 11.30 -8.80
N ASP A 103 4.90 11.85 -9.58
CA ASP A 103 5.17 11.40 -10.94
C ASP A 103 6.24 10.30 -10.98
N ARG A 104 6.73 9.86 -9.81
CA ARG A 104 7.65 8.71 -9.71
C ARG A 104 6.86 7.42 -9.92
N PRO A 105 7.12 6.65 -11.00
CA PRO A 105 6.28 5.52 -11.39
C PRO A 105 6.13 4.46 -10.30
N LEU A 106 7.18 4.26 -9.49
CA LEU A 106 7.17 3.27 -8.41
C LEU A 106 6.24 3.67 -7.26
N VAL A 107 6.09 4.95 -6.95
CA VAL A 107 5.14 5.42 -5.94
C VAL A 107 3.72 5.34 -6.49
N THR A 108 3.50 5.88 -7.69
CA THR A 108 2.19 5.85 -8.37
C THR A 108 1.67 4.42 -8.53
N LYS A 109 2.54 3.47 -8.90
CA LYS A 109 2.16 2.06 -9.02
C LYS A 109 1.84 1.44 -7.67
N GLY A 110 2.61 1.75 -6.62
CA GLY A 110 2.30 1.29 -5.26
C GLY A 110 0.91 1.74 -4.81
N MET A 111 0.57 3.00 -5.06
CA MET A 111 -0.74 3.57 -4.75
C MET A 111 -1.88 2.88 -5.51
N ASP A 112 -1.72 2.64 -6.83
CA ASP A 112 -2.67 1.86 -7.65
C ASP A 112 -2.88 0.44 -7.10
N MET A 113 -1.79 -0.27 -6.78
CA MET A 113 -1.87 -1.63 -6.24
C MET A 113 -2.61 -1.65 -4.90
N ALA A 114 -2.29 -0.73 -3.99
CA ALA A 114 -2.93 -0.62 -2.68
C ALA A 114 -4.44 -0.32 -2.80
N LEU A 115 -4.81 0.68 -3.61
CA LEU A 115 -6.21 1.07 -3.80
C LEU A 115 -7.05 -0.10 -4.34
N ARG A 116 -6.55 -0.81 -5.34
CA ARG A 116 -7.24 -1.98 -5.91
C ARG A 116 -7.31 -3.13 -4.92
N ALA A 117 -6.25 -3.38 -4.16
CA ALA A 117 -6.22 -4.48 -3.21
C ALA A 117 -7.21 -4.27 -2.05
N VAL A 118 -7.24 -3.05 -1.48
CA VAL A 118 -8.23 -2.66 -0.47
C VAL A 118 -9.65 -2.83 -1.02
N GLY A 119 -9.92 -2.34 -2.23
CA GLY A 119 -11.23 -2.44 -2.88
C GLY A 119 -11.69 -3.86 -3.22
N LYS A 120 -10.82 -4.87 -3.13
CA LYS A 120 -11.15 -6.29 -3.38
C LYS A 120 -11.42 -7.08 -2.10
N ARG A 121 -11.30 -6.46 -0.92
CA ARG A 121 -11.38 -7.14 0.38
C ARG A 121 -12.80 -7.39 0.87
N SER A 122 -13.71 -6.43 0.70
CA SER A 122 -15.13 -6.55 1.08
C SER A 122 -16.01 -5.72 0.15
N LYS A 123 -17.32 -5.97 0.14
CA LYS A 123 -18.30 -5.15 -0.60
C LYS A 123 -18.27 -3.69 -0.15
N GLY A 124 -18.15 -3.45 1.16
CA GLY A 124 -18.07 -2.10 1.74
C GLY A 124 -16.81 -1.35 1.33
N LEU A 125 -15.66 -2.04 1.32
CA LEU A 125 -14.40 -1.47 0.85
C LEU A 125 -14.34 -1.30 -0.65
N ASN A 126 -15.01 -2.16 -1.42
CA ASN A 126 -15.15 -1.99 -2.86
C ASN A 126 -15.84 -0.66 -3.18
N ALA A 127 -16.98 -0.39 -2.54
CA ALA A 127 -17.70 0.87 -2.72
C ALA A 127 -16.84 2.09 -2.32
N ALA A 128 -16.13 2.02 -1.19
CA ALA A 128 -15.26 3.10 -0.72
C ALA A 128 -14.06 3.34 -1.66
N ALA A 129 -13.42 2.28 -2.13
CA ALA A 129 -12.30 2.36 -3.06
C ALA A 129 -12.74 2.87 -4.44
N ILE A 130 -13.93 2.49 -4.93
CA ILE A 130 -14.52 3.08 -6.14
C ILE A 130 -14.78 4.57 -5.94
N GLY A 131 -15.29 4.99 -4.79
CA GLY A 131 -15.49 6.40 -4.46
C GLY A 131 -14.17 7.19 -4.52
N THR A 132 -13.12 6.65 -3.91
CA THR A 132 -11.75 7.21 -3.96
C THR A 132 -11.24 7.29 -5.40
N ALA A 133 -11.34 6.19 -6.15
CA ALA A 133 -10.87 6.10 -7.52
C ALA A 133 -11.60 7.07 -8.47
N LYS A 134 -12.91 7.30 -8.26
CA LYS A 134 -13.69 8.33 -8.99
C LYS A 134 -13.15 9.74 -8.76
N LYS A 135 -12.81 10.09 -7.52
CA LYS A 135 -12.23 11.40 -7.19
C LYS A 135 -10.87 11.55 -7.86
N LEU A 136 -9.98 10.57 -7.69
CA LEU A 136 -8.66 10.58 -8.31
C LEU A 136 -8.72 10.66 -9.83
N SER A 137 -9.66 9.97 -10.48
CA SER A 137 -9.79 9.95 -11.94
C SER A 137 -10.11 11.33 -12.56
N LYS A 138 -10.60 12.27 -11.74
CA LYS A 138 -10.91 13.65 -12.10
C LYS A 138 -9.82 14.66 -11.71
N SER A 139 -8.69 14.18 -11.17
CA SER A 139 -7.57 15.04 -10.82
C SER A 139 -6.92 15.65 -12.07
N GLU A 140 -6.47 16.90 -11.97
CA GLU A 140 -5.64 17.55 -12.99
C GLU A 140 -4.23 16.93 -13.06
N ALA A 141 -3.78 16.30 -11.96
CA ALA A 141 -2.51 15.58 -11.95
C ALA A 141 -2.64 14.24 -12.69
N SER A 142 -1.86 14.08 -13.77
CA SER A 142 -1.90 12.91 -14.64
C SER A 142 -1.62 11.59 -13.89
N SER A 143 -0.69 11.61 -12.93
CA SER A 143 -0.35 10.47 -12.07
C SER A 143 -1.53 10.00 -11.23
N LEU A 144 -2.23 10.92 -10.56
CA LEU A 144 -3.44 10.61 -9.77
C LEU A 144 -4.62 10.19 -10.66
N ALA A 145 -4.83 10.89 -11.78
CA ALA A 145 -5.86 10.54 -12.76
C ALA A 145 -5.67 9.12 -13.30
N TRP A 146 -4.43 8.73 -13.58
CA TRP A 146 -4.08 7.38 -14.02
C TRP A 146 -4.41 6.34 -12.94
N VAL A 147 -4.02 6.57 -11.67
CA VAL A 147 -4.35 5.67 -10.55
C VAL A 147 -5.87 5.48 -10.44
N GLY A 148 -6.63 6.57 -10.46
CA GLY A 148 -8.09 6.52 -10.38
C GLY A 148 -8.72 5.74 -11.53
N LYS A 149 -8.37 6.06 -12.79
CA LYS A 149 -8.91 5.39 -13.98
C LYS A 149 -8.57 3.90 -14.00
N HIS A 150 -7.34 3.54 -13.66
CA HIS A 150 -6.89 2.15 -13.65
C HIS A 150 -7.58 1.33 -12.54
N ALA A 151 -7.69 1.89 -11.34
CA ALA A 151 -8.40 1.24 -10.24
C ALA A 151 -9.89 1.06 -10.52
N LEU A 152 -10.57 2.05 -11.10
CA LEU A 152 -11.98 1.94 -11.50
C LEU A 152 -12.22 0.79 -12.46
N LYS A 153 -11.39 0.68 -13.51
CA LYS A 153 -11.52 -0.37 -14.52
C LYS A 153 -11.49 -1.77 -13.90
N GLU A 154 -10.60 -2.01 -12.93
CA GLU A 154 -10.56 -3.32 -12.26
C GLU A 154 -11.68 -3.48 -11.25
N LEU A 155 -11.89 -2.50 -10.37
CA LEU A 155 -12.83 -2.63 -9.25
C LEU A 155 -14.28 -2.77 -9.74
N GLN A 156 -14.63 -2.18 -10.88
CA GLN A 156 -15.95 -2.29 -11.50
C GLN A 156 -16.05 -3.46 -12.50
N SER A 157 -14.98 -4.21 -12.74
CA SER A 157 -15.03 -5.36 -13.64
C SER A 157 -16.04 -6.40 -13.16
N THR A 158 -16.66 -7.12 -14.11
CA THR A 158 -17.60 -8.21 -13.81
C THR A 158 -16.99 -9.24 -12.86
N LYS A 159 -15.69 -9.54 -13.01
CA LYS A 159 -14.94 -10.44 -12.13
C LYS A 159 -14.92 -9.97 -10.67
N VAL A 160 -14.73 -8.68 -10.41
CA VAL A 160 -14.69 -8.15 -9.04
C VAL A 160 -16.09 -7.96 -8.50
N GLN A 161 -17.01 -7.38 -9.28
CA GLN A 161 -18.39 -7.14 -8.87
C GLN A 161 -19.15 -8.45 -8.60
N GLY A 162 -18.90 -9.48 -9.40
CA GLY A 162 -19.50 -10.81 -9.23
C GLY A 162 -19.16 -11.50 -7.91
N LYS A 163 -18.10 -11.08 -7.19
CA LYS A 163 -17.80 -11.58 -5.84
C LYS A 163 -18.83 -11.16 -4.79
N TRP A 164 -19.58 -10.10 -5.06
CA TRP A 164 -20.51 -9.47 -4.11
C TRP A 164 -21.98 -9.61 -4.53
N SER A 165 -22.22 -10.28 -5.65
CA SER A 165 -23.54 -10.62 -6.16
C SER A 165 -24.01 -11.91 -5.49
N CYS A 166 -24.55 -11.78 -4.28
CA CYS A 166 -25.51 -12.70 -3.68
C CYS A 166 -26.75 -11.90 -3.30
#